data_AF-A0A2S9Q042-F1
#
_entry.id   AF-A0A2S9Q042-F1
#
_cell.length_a   1.000
_cell.length_b   1.000
_cell.length_c   1.000
_cell.angle_alpha   90.00
_cell.angle_beta   90.00
_cell.angle_gamma   90.00
#
_symmetry.space_group_name_H-M   'P 1'
#
loop_
_entity.id
_entity.type
_entity.pdbx_description
1 polymer ?
#
loop_
_entity_poly.entity_id
_entity_poly.type
_entity_poly.pdbx_seq_one_letter_code
_entity_poly.pdbx_strand_id
1 'polypeptide(L)'
;MGETQRTARHAMVAAVNADLAKLKLAAVETERHGVLYRTLPPNAGWCQATYAPEEGWPPDAYLCVVVTWYPARQFCRSAAGELPTGAPEHWRRRVYAVREALATAGYQSWAAGPPRSPALHSSEQLLVWRSLRGVDDTWPPLFAWDGLEPARPNFAQPTWVWPERDPLQAVEAALRGVGGPGFGRTRTVRATPVIWPPYAEMCTRVVWEPDTQYARCSDGTVPRGAMEHWMAGLDRVRGALTAANYRIKEARRDIDPARNDHGFLIWRGPADRERGGDGV
;
A
#
# COMPACT_ATOMS: atom_id res chain seq x y z
N MET A 1 -6.22 -16.71 -17.84
CA MET A 1 -6.23 -15.23 -17.58
C MET A 1 -5.99 -14.81 -16.12
N GLY A 2 -6.36 -15.60 -15.11
CA GLY A 2 -5.95 -15.35 -13.71
C GLY A 2 -4.44 -15.49 -13.49
N GLU A 3 -3.85 -16.41 -14.24
CA GLU A 3 -2.41 -16.50 -14.44
C GLU A 3 -1.86 -15.21 -15.05
N THR A 4 -2.45 -14.65 -16.10
CA THR A 4 -2.01 -13.41 -16.75
C THR A 4 -1.96 -12.20 -15.80
N GLN A 5 -2.94 -12.02 -14.91
CA GLN A 5 -2.92 -10.92 -13.92
C GLN A 5 -1.91 -11.16 -12.79
N ARG A 6 -1.81 -12.39 -12.28
CA ARG A 6 -0.76 -12.78 -11.32
C ARG A 6 0.62 -12.58 -11.95
N THR A 7 0.76 -12.94 -13.22
CA THR A 7 1.96 -12.75 -14.05
C THR A 7 2.25 -11.27 -14.24
N ALA A 8 1.25 -10.41 -14.49
CA ALA A 8 1.47 -8.97 -14.62
C ALA A 8 1.92 -8.33 -13.28
N ARG A 9 1.27 -8.66 -12.16
CA ARG A 9 1.69 -8.21 -10.82
C ARG A 9 3.10 -8.67 -10.48
N HIS A 10 3.40 -9.95 -10.74
CA HIS A 10 4.74 -10.51 -10.53
C HIS A 10 5.77 -9.89 -11.48
N ALA A 11 5.43 -9.64 -12.74
CA ALA A 11 6.33 -9.04 -13.72
C ALA A 11 6.69 -7.59 -13.32
N MET A 12 5.72 -6.80 -12.85
CA MET A 12 6.00 -5.45 -12.31
C MET A 12 6.97 -5.52 -11.12
N VAL A 13 6.69 -6.39 -10.15
CA VAL A 13 7.55 -6.56 -8.96
C VAL A 13 8.95 -7.07 -9.34
N ALA A 14 9.03 -8.03 -10.28
CA ALA A 14 10.29 -8.58 -10.76
C ALA A 14 11.12 -7.52 -11.50
N ALA A 15 10.49 -6.69 -12.33
CA ALA A 15 11.16 -5.60 -13.04
C ALA A 15 11.78 -4.60 -12.05
N VAL A 16 11.03 -4.17 -11.03
CA VAL A 16 11.56 -3.24 -10.02
C VAL A 16 12.66 -3.90 -9.17
N ASN A 17 12.51 -5.17 -8.78
CA ASN A 17 13.58 -5.88 -8.06
C ASN A 17 14.86 -6.03 -8.90
N ALA A 18 14.73 -6.22 -10.22
CA ALA A 18 15.90 -6.25 -11.13
C ALA A 18 16.60 -4.89 -11.17
N ASP A 19 15.85 -3.78 -11.20
CA ASP A 19 16.44 -2.44 -11.16
C ASP A 19 17.06 -2.14 -9.78
N LEU A 20 16.44 -2.55 -8.67
CA LEU A 20 17.04 -2.48 -7.33
C LEU A 20 18.37 -3.25 -7.25
N ALA A 21 18.48 -4.40 -7.92
CA ALA A 21 19.72 -5.17 -7.98
C ALA A 21 20.82 -4.43 -8.77
N LYS A 22 20.48 -3.84 -9.93
CA LYS A 22 21.41 -3.00 -10.71
C LYS A 22 21.91 -1.79 -9.92
N LEU A 23 21.03 -1.19 -9.12
CA LEU A 23 21.33 -0.08 -8.21
C LEU A 23 22.11 -0.52 -6.95
N LYS A 24 22.40 -1.82 -6.79
CA LYS A 24 23.07 -2.40 -5.61
C LYS A 24 22.30 -2.15 -4.30
N LEU A 25 20.97 -2.04 -4.39
CA LEU A 25 20.07 -1.87 -3.27
C LEU A 25 19.41 -3.20 -2.87
N ALA A 26 19.27 -4.15 -3.79
CA ALA A 26 18.74 -5.47 -3.47
C ALA A 26 19.79 -6.34 -2.77
N ALA A 27 19.31 -7.35 -2.06
CA ALA A 27 20.17 -8.42 -1.60
C ALA A 27 20.58 -9.33 -2.77
N VAL A 28 21.84 -9.77 -2.79
CA VAL A 28 22.35 -10.66 -3.83
C VAL A 28 22.22 -12.10 -3.36
N GLU A 29 21.51 -12.92 -4.12
CA GLU A 29 21.38 -14.35 -3.82
C GLU A 29 22.55 -15.11 -4.46
N THR A 30 23.19 -15.98 -3.68
CA THR A 30 24.30 -16.83 -4.11
C THR A 30 24.10 -18.23 -3.56
N GLU A 31 24.13 -19.24 -4.42
CA GLU A 31 24.08 -20.63 -3.97
C GLU A 31 25.50 -21.13 -3.65
N ARG A 32 25.67 -21.78 -2.49
CA ARG A 32 26.91 -22.50 -2.14
C ARG A 32 26.54 -23.84 -1.54
N HIS A 33 27.03 -24.93 -2.14
CA HIS A 33 26.77 -26.29 -1.67
C HIS A 33 25.26 -26.64 -1.53
N GLY A 34 24.41 -26.18 -2.45
CA GLY A 34 22.96 -26.40 -2.38
C GLY A 34 22.21 -25.51 -1.39
N VAL A 35 22.90 -24.57 -0.72
CA VAL A 35 22.29 -23.61 0.21
C VAL A 35 22.27 -22.24 -0.44
N LEU A 36 21.08 -21.62 -0.48
CA LEU A 36 20.90 -20.26 -0.96
C LEU A 36 21.28 -19.26 0.13
N TYR A 37 22.34 -18.51 -0.10
CA TYR A 37 22.77 -17.40 0.75
C TYR A 37 22.29 -16.08 0.18
N ARG A 38 21.93 -15.15 1.07
CA ARG A 38 21.58 -13.78 0.71
C ARG A 38 22.63 -12.83 1.26
N THR A 39 23.42 -12.24 0.37
CA THR A 39 24.45 -11.26 0.69
C THR A 39 23.85 -9.85 0.68
N LEU A 40 23.93 -9.16 1.81
CA LEU A 40 23.40 -7.81 1.96
C LEU A 40 24.47 -6.75 1.64
N PRO A 41 24.10 -5.59 1.07
CA PRO A 41 25.00 -4.47 0.92
C PRO A 41 25.58 -4.04 2.29
N PRO A 42 26.91 -3.90 2.41
CA PRO A 42 27.53 -3.57 3.69
C PRO A 42 27.11 -2.17 4.14
N ASN A 43 26.70 -2.03 5.40
CA ASN A 43 26.43 -0.75 6.06
C ASN A 43 25.42 0.18 5.34
N ALA A 44 24.60 -0.36 4.44
CA ALA A 44 23.58 0.40 3.70
C ALA A 44 22.15 -0.11 3.94
N GLY A 45 22.01 -1.36 4.38
CA GLY A 45 20.73 -2.04 4.37
C GLY A 45 20.42 -2.61 2.99
N TRP A 46 19.19 -3.03 2.77
CA TRP A 46 18.74 -3.60 1.51
C TRP A 46 17.26 -3.31 1.24
N CYS A 47 16.86 -3.39 -0.02
CA CYS A 47 15.53 -3.10 -0.50
C CYS A 47 14.83 -4.33 -1.08
N GLN A 48 13.52 -4.39 -0.95
CA GLN A 48 12.66 -5.36 -1.62
C GLN A 48 11.39 -4.68 -2.14
N ALA A 49 11.03 -4.95 -3.40
CA ALA A 49 9.76 -4.52 -3.95
C ALA A 49 8.66 -5.57 -3.68
N THR A 50 7.47 -5.09 -3.34
CA THR A 50 6.22 -5.84 -3.29
C THR A 50 5.12 -5.08 -4.03
N TYR A 51 4.08 -5.79 -4.46
CA TYR A 51 3.00 -5.17 -5.22
C TYR A 51 2.24 -4.13 -4.37
N ALA A 52 2.06 -2.92 -4.90
CA ALA A 52 1.12 -1.96 -4.34
C ALA A 52 -0.29 -2.22 -4.92
N PRO A 53 -1.34 -2.35 -4.10
CA PRO A 53 -2.70 -2.47 -4.59
C PRO A 53 -3.12 -1.23 -5.40
N GLU A 54 -3.89 -1.43 -6.48
CA GLU A 54 -4.20 -0.40 -7.49
C GLU A 54 -4.94 0.82 -6.92
N GLU A 55 -5.80 0.58 -5.93
CA GLU A 55 -6.48 1.62 -5.17
C GLU A 55 -5.52 2.54 -4.41
N GLY A 56 -4.29 2.09 -4.14
CA GLY A 56 -3.20 2.87 -3.54
C GLY A 56 -2.32 3.62 -4.53
N TRP A 57 -2.54 3.48 -5.84
CA TRP A 57 -1.65 4.06 -6.84
C TRP A 57 -1.78 5.59 -6.93
N PRO A 58 -0.69 6.30 -7.21
CA PRO A 58 -0.74 7.72 -7.56
C PRO A 58 -1.57 7.98 -8.83
N PRO A 59 -2.05 9.21 -9.05
CA PRO A 59 -2.59 9.63 -10.33
C PRO A 59 -1.60 9.34 -11.47
N ASP A 60 -2.13 8.92 -12.61
CA ASP A 60 -1.42 8.58 -13.86
C ASP A 60 -0.26 7.58 -13.79
N ALA A 61 -0.11 6.89 -12.66
CA ALA A 61 0.81 5.76 -12.53
C ALA A 61 0.34 4.56 -13.38
N TYR A 62 1.24 4.02 -14.20
CA TYR A 62 1.02 2.76 -14.94
C TYR A 62 1.74 1.57 -14.31
N LEU A 63 2.68 1.85 -13.40
CA LEU A 63 3.39 0.89 -12.57
C LEU A 63 3.50 1.49 -11.18
N CYS A 64 3.15 0.73 -10.14
CA CYS A 64 3.36 1.13 -8.76
C CYS A 64 3.62 -0.09 -7.86
N VAL A 65 4.63 0.05 -7.01
CA VAL A 65 5.06 -0.97 -6.04
C VAL A 65 5.38 -0.31 -4.70
N VAL A 66 5.42 -1.12 -3.65
CA VAL A 66 5.99 -0.71 -2.37
C VAL A 66 7.43 -1.23 -2.33
N VAL A 67 8.40 -0.34 -2.19
CA VAL A 67 9.78 -0.70 -1.89
C VAL A 67 10.00 -0.58 -0.39
N THR A 68 10.29 -1.70 0.26
CA THR A 68 10.65 -1.72 1.68
C THR A 68 12.16 -1.70 1.79
N TRP A 69 12.71 -0.72 2.51
CA TRP A 69 14.12 -0.65 2.89
C TRP A 69 14.31 -1.16 4.32
N TYR A 70 15.24 -2.09 4.50
CA TYR A 70 15.63 -2.65 5.78
C TYR A 70 17.03 -2.13 6.14
N PRO A 71 17.21 -1.51 7.33
CA PRO A 71 18.51 -1.02 7.77
C PRO A 71 19.52 -2.16 7.95
N ALA A 72 20.81 -1.81 7.92
CA ALA A 72 21.86 -2.76 8.29
C ALA A 72 21.74 -3.15 9.77
N ARG A 73 22.08 -4.40 10.11
CA ARG A 73 21.80 -5.01 11.43
C ARG A 73 22.30 -4.16 12.61
N GLN A 74 23.43 -3.50 12.48
CA GLN A 74 24.02 -2.64 13.52
C GLN A 74 23.22 -1.37 13.81
N PHE A 75 22.27 -0.99 12.95
CA PHE A 75 21.36 0.14 13.13
C PHE A 75 19.94 -0.31 13.47
N CYS A 76 19.70 -1.62 13.59
CA CYS A 76 18.42 -2.16 14.02
C CYS A 76 18.26 -2.04 15.54
N ARG A 77 17.02 -1.83 15.96
CA ARG A 77 16.62 -1.89 17.38
C ARG A 77 16.92 -3.27 17.96
N SER A 78 17.43 -3.32 19.19
CA SER A 78 17.66 -4.58 19.90
C SER A 78 16.33 -5.24 20.30
N ALA A 79 16.38 -6.50 20.74
CA ALA A 79 15.21 -7.19 21.29
C ALA A 79 14.61 -6.48 22.52
N ALA A 80 15.44 -5.76 23.29
CA ALA A 80 15.02 -4.96 24.43
C ALA A 80 14.42 -3.59 24.05
N GLY A 81 14.38 -3.25 22.76
CA GLY A 81 13.83 -1.98 22.29
C GLY A 81 14.85 -0.83 22.21
N GLU A 82 16.12 -1.09 22.51
CA GLU A 82 17.18 -0.07 22.48
C GLU A 82 17.59 0.26 21.05
N LEU A 83 17.72 1.56 20.76
CA LEU A 83 18.12 2.03 19.45
C LEU A 83 19.62 2.37 19.43
N PRO A 84 20.41 1.81 18.51
CA PRO A 84 21.84 2.13 18.41
C PRO A 84 22.11 3.61 18.12
N THR A 85 23.22 4.12 18.65
CA THR A 85 23.69 5.49 18.36
C THR A 85 23.85 5.69 16.85
N GLY A 86 23.28 6.79 16.35
CA GLY A 86 23.33 7.14 14.92
C GLY A 86 22.29 6.43 14.03
N ALA A 87 21.44 5.55 14.56
CA ALA A 87 20.39 4.91 13.77
C ALA A 87 19.37 5.91 13.15
N PRO A 88 18.92 6.98 13.83
CA PRO A 88 18.07 8.00 13.21
C PRO A 88 18.75 8.75 12.05
N GLU A 89 20.02 9.07 12.19
CA GLU A 89 20.84 9.70 11.14
C GLU A 89 21.00 8.75 9.94
N HIS A 90 21.34 7.49 10.21
CA HIS A 90 21.46 6.45 9.20
C HIS A 90 20.15 6.25 8.43
N TRP A 91 19.02 6.18 9.13
CA TRP A 91 17.69 6.06 8.54
C TRP A 91 17.42 7.18 7.53
N ARG A 92 17.52 8.44 7.96
CA ARG A 92 17.25 9.60 7.09
C ARG A 92 18.16 9.61 5.87
N ARG A 93 19.47 9.43 6.07
CA ARG A 93 20.46 9.48 4.97
C ARG A 93 20.26 8.34 3.97
N ARG A 94 19.92 7.13 4.42
CA ARG A 94 19.73 5.98 3.53
C ARG A 94 18.39 6.02 2.81
N VAL A 95 17.32 6.44 3.47
CA VAL A 95 16.03 6.65 2.80
C VAL A 95 16.16 7.68 1.68
N TYR A 96 16.84 8.80 1.93
CA TYR A 96 17.16 9.78 0.90
C TYR A 96 17.99 9.18 -0.26
N ALA A 97 19.08 8.48 0.05
CA ALA A 97 19.92 7.84 -0.96
C ALA A 97 19.19 6.78 -1.81
N VAL A 98 18.26 6.02 -1.22
CA VAL A 98 17.42 5.06 -1.96
C VAL A 98 16.51 5.78 -2.94
N ARG A 99 15.89 6.90 -2.55
CA ARG A 99 15.02 7.69 -3.42
C ARG A 99 15.80 8.30 -4.59
N GLU A 100 16.97 8.87 -4.34
CA GLU A 100 17.87 9.39 -5.37
C GLU A 100 18.28 8.28 -6.36
N ALA A 101 18.69 7.11 -5.86
CA ALA A 101 19.04 5.99 -6.72
C ALA A 101 17.86 5.51 -7.58
N LEU A 102 16.66 5.41 -7.02
CA LEU A 102 15.44 5.09 -7.76
C LEU A 102 15.12 6.13 -8.85
N ALA A 103 15.35 7.42 -8.57
CA ALA A 103 15.18 8.49 -9.54
C ALA A 103 16.11 8.33 -10.75
N THR A 104 17.37 7.90 -10.55
CA THR A 104 18.29 7.60 -11.67
C THR A 104 17.81 6.47 -12.59
N ALA A 105 16.95 5.57 -12.08
CA ALA A 105 16.30 4.52 -12.86
C ALA A 105 14.92 4.94 -13.40
N GLY A 106 14.59 6.23 -13.35
CA GLY A 106 13.36 6.80 -13.89
C GLY A 106 12.11 6.49 -13.06
N TYR A 107 12.26 6.22 -11.75
CA TYR A 107 11.15 6.06 -10.84
C TYR A 107 10.89 7.32 -10.03
N GLN A 108 9.63 7.64 -9.82
CA GLN A 108 9.22 8.56 -8.76
C GLN A 108 9.04 7.77 -7.46
N SER A 109 9.39 8.36 -6.32
CA SER A 109 9.27 7.69 -5.03
C SER A 109 9.00 8.64 -3.86
N TRP A 110 8.15 8.18 -2.93
CA TRP A 110 7.80 8.95 -1.74
C TRP A 110 7.57 8.03 -0.53
N ALA A 111 7.94 8.52 0.65
CA ALA A 111 7.52 7.93 1.93
C ALA A 111 6.10 8.42 2.24
N ALA A 112 5.11 7.79 1.61
CA ALA A 112 3.70 8.19 1.74
C ALA A 112 3.11 7.70 3.08
N GLY A 113 2.08 8.42 3.54
CA GLY A 113 1.42 8.16 4.82
C GLY A 113 2.14 8.79 6.02
N PRO A 114 1.64 8.51 7.24
CA PRO A 114 2.26 8.97 8.47
C PRO A 114 3.75 8.61 8.55
N PRO A 115 4.58 9.49 9.14
CA PRO A 115 6.03 9.32 9.17
C PRO A 115 6.42 8.03 9.88
N ARG A 116 7.49 7.39 9.41
CA ARG A 116 8.07 6.21 10.06
C ARG A 116 9.37 6.58 10.76
N SER A 117 9.70 5.82 11.79
CA SER A 117 10.85 6.08 12.64
C SER A 117 11.50 4.76 13.07
N PRO A 118 12.84 4.70 13.12
CA PRO A 118 13.56 3.51 13.59
C PRO A 118 13.25 3.16 15.05
N ALA A 119 12.76 4.11 15.85
CA ALA A 119 12.33 3.85 17.22
C ALA A 119 11.11 2.92 17.29
N LEU A 120 10.26 2.92 16.25
CA LEU A 120 9.02 2.16 16.21
C LEU A 120 9.03 1.07 15.13
N HIS A 121 9.76 1.27 14.05
CA HIS A 121 9.72 0.47 12.83
C HIS A 121 11.04 -0.20 12.52
N SER A 122 10.99 -1.43 12.04
CA SER A 122 12.16 -2.19 11.59
C SER A 122 12.58 -1.88 10.14
N SER A 123 11.79 -1.09 9.41
CA SER A 123 11.98 -0.80 7.98
C SER A 123 11.24 0.47 7.56
N GLU A 124 11.76 1.12 6.52
CA GLU A 124 11.06 2.20 5.81
C GLU A 124 10.31 1.63 4.61
N GLN A 125 9.20 2.26 4.24
CA GLN A 125 8.43 1.89 3.06
C GLN A 125 8.27 3.10 2.15
N LEU A 126 8.60 2.91 0.88
CA LEU A 126 8.46 3.90 -0.17
C LEU A 126 7.42 3.40 -1.16
N LEU A 127 6.47 4.27 -1.51
CA LEU A 127 5.68 4.06 -2.70
C LEU A 127 6.55 4.45 -3.89
N VAL A 128 6.69 3.55 -4.85
CA VAL A 128 7.57 3.73 -6.02
C VAL A 128 6.74 3.50 -7.27
N TRP A 129 6.78 4.43 -8.21
CA TRP A 129 5.93 4.37 -9.39
C TRP A 129 6.60 4.96 -10.64
N ARG A 130 5.99 4.68 -11.79
CA ARG A 130 6.22 5.38 -13.05
C ARG A 130 4.89 5.85 -13.62
N SER A 131 4.89 7.01 -14.27
CA SER A 131 3.73 7.58 -14.95
C SER A 131 4.04 7.90 -16.41
N LEU A 132 2.99 7.94 -17.23
CA LEU A 132 3.13 8.21 -18.67
C LEU A 132 3.40 9.68 -18.99
N ARG A 133 3.01 10.60 -18.10
CA ARG A 133 3.02 12.04 -18.36
C ARG A 133 4.01 12.82 -17.48
N GLY A 134 4.81 12.13 -16.66
CA GLY A 134 5.33 12.72 -15.44
C GLY A 134 4.16 12.97 -14.50
N VAL A 135 4.15 12.39 -13.29
CA VAL A 135 3.14 12.86 -12.33
C VAL A 135 3.54 14.28 -11.99
N ASP A 136 2.56 15.17 -11.87
CA ASP A 136 2.80 16.50 -11.31
C ASP A 136 3.66 16.34 -10.05
N ASP A 137 4.77 17.06 -9.97
CA ASP A 137 5.76 16.92 -8.88
C ASP A 137 5.17 17.28 -7.50
N THR A 138 3.90 17.69 -7.50
CA THR A 138 3.05 18.00 -6.36
C THR A 138 2.41 16.77 -5.72
N TRP A 139 2.55 15.54 -6.26
CA TRP A 139 2.01 14.33 -5.61
C TRP A 139 3.09 13.50 -4.87
N PRO A 140 2.84 13.11 -3.61
CA PRO A 140 1.73 13.58 -2.77
C PRO A 140 1.92 15.05 -2.38
N PRO A 141 0.84 15.78 -2.07
CA PRO A 141 0.95 17.17 -1.63
C PRO A 141 1.95 17.32 -0.49
N LEU A 142 2.74 18.40 -0.53
CA LEU A 142 3.61 18.76 0.58
C LEU A 142 2.76 18.84 1.86
N PHE A 143 3.30 18.31 2.95
CA PHE A 143 2.67 18.33 4.27
C PHE A 143 1.36 17.55 4.39
N ALA A 144 1.07 16.64 3.44
CA ALA A 144 -0.15 15.82 3.46
C ALA A 144 -0.36 15.01 4.75
N TRP A 145 0.71 14.69 5.48
CA TRP A 145 0.66 13.96 6.74
C TRP A 145 1.46 14.65 7.85
N ASP A 146 1.73 15.95 7.70
CA ASP A 146 2.45 16.72 8.72
C ASP A 146 1.66 16.81 10.01
N GLY A 147 2.36 16.67 11.14
CA GLY A 147 1.75 16.65 12.47
C GLY A 147 1.07 15.33 12.85
N LEU A 148 1.01 14.33 11.95
CA LEU A 148 0.58 13.00 12.33
C LEU A 148 1.70 12.25 13.05
N GLU A 149 1.38 11.68 14.20
CA GLU A 149 2.28 10.78 14.91
C GLU A 149 2.60 9.55 14.06
N PRO A 150 3.82 9.00 14.14
CA PRO A 150 4.16 7.76 13.47
C PRO A 150 3.16 6.64 13.80
N ALA A 151 2.55 6.08 12.76
CA ALA A 151 1.63 4.97 12.93
C ALA A 151 2.37 3.81 13.61
N ARG A 152 1.97 3.43 14.84
CA ARG A 152 2.62 2.30 15.51
C ARG A 152 2.39 1.01 14.71
N PRO A 153 3.36 0.08 14.67
CA PRO A 153 3.11 -1.25 14.14
C PRO A 153 1.86 -1.85 14.78
N ASN A 154 1.03 -2.52 13.98
CA ASN A 154 -0.17 -3.21 14.45
C ASN A 154 -1.31 -2.35 15.05
N PHE A 155 -1.43 -1.04 14.74
CA PHE A 155 -2.53 -0.16 15.24
C PHE A 155 -2.51 -0.07 16.76
N ALA A 156 -1.38 -0.43 17.39
CA ALA A 156 -1.17 -0.25 18.81
C ALA A 156 -1.02 1.25 19.08
N GLN A 157 -2.09 2.04 18.94
CA GLN A 157 -2.11 3.37 19.49
C GLN A 157 -2.62 3.27 20.93
N PRO A 158 -1.86 3.76 21.92
CA PRO A 158 -2.31 3.75 23.31
C PRO A 158 -3.48 4.71 23.58
N THR A 159 -3.92 5.48 22.59
CA THR A 159 -4.84 6.62 22.74
C THR A 159 -6.21 6.43 22.08
N TRP A 160 -6.60 5.21 21.65
CA TRP A 160 -8.01 4.97 21.28
C TRP A 160 -8.85 5.05 22.56
N VAL A 161 -9.33 6.24 22.87
CA VAL A 161 -10.19 6.48 24.02
C VAL A 161 -11.61 6.15 23.57
N TRP A 162 -12.27 5.25 24.29
CA TRP A 162 -13.68 4.96 24.05
C TRP A 162 -14.48 6.28 23.93
N PRO A 163 -15.38 6.42 22.94
CA PRO A 163 -15.91 5.37 22.06
C PRO A 163 -15.13 5.15 20.75
N GLU A 164 -13.93 5.70 20.59
CA GLU A 164 -13.16 5.56 19.35
C GLU A 164 -12.80 4.08 19.10
N ARG A 165 -13.30 3.54 17.98
CA ARG A 165 -13.01 2.17 17.53
C ARG A 165 -11.83 2.17 16.58
N ASP A 166 -11.00 1.14 16.66
CA ASP A 166 -10.03 0.76 15.62
C ASP A 166 -10.65 0.98 14.23
N PRO A 167 -10.01 1.70 13.28
CA PRO A 167 -10.60 2.03 11.98
C PRO A 167 -11.04 0.79 11.22
N LEU A 168 -10.35 -0.32 11.42
CA LEU A 168 -10.75 -1.61 10.88
C LEU A 168 -12.11 -2.05 11.42
N GLN A 169 -12.31 -2.01 12.74
CA GLN A 169 -13.59 -2.39 13.36
C GLN A 169 -14.73 -1.42 13.01
N ALA A 170 -14.43 -0.13 12.85
CA ALA A 170 -15.43 0.86 12.44
C ALA A 170 -15.90 0.60 11.00
N VAL A 171 -14.98 0.30 10.09
CA VAL A 171 -15.29 -0.08 8.70
C VAL A 171 -16.02 -1.43 8.64
N GLU A 172 -15.61 -2.43 9.42
CA GLU A 172 -16.32 -3.72 9.53
C GLU A 172 -17.76 -3.56 10.04
N ALA A 173 -17.97 -2.66 11.01
CA ALA A 173 -19.30 -2.34 11.49
C ALA A 173 -20.16 -1.69 10.40
N ALA A 174 -19.59 -0.77 9.61
CA ALA A 174 -20.29 -0.13 8.49
C ALA A 174 -20.63 -1.12 7.36
N LEU A 175 -19.78 -2.12 7.13
CA LEU A 175 -19.99 -3.16 6.12
C LEU A 175 -20.83 -4.35 6.60
N ARG A 176 -21.32 -4.32 7.84
CA ARG A 176 -22.13 -5.40 8.38
C ARG A 176 -23.42 -5.56 7.56
N GLY A 177 -23.61 -6.75 6.99
CA GLY A 177 -24.78 -7.06 6.16
C GLY A 177 -24.69 -6.61 4.70
N VAL A 178 -23.56 -6.03 4.28
CA VAL A 178 -23.32 -5.69 2.86
C VAL A 178 -23.04 -6.94 2.02
N GLY A 179 -22.33 -7.92 2.60
CA GLY A 179 -22.08 -9.23 2.00
C GLY A 179 -23.11 -10.28 2.41
N GLY A 180 -23.05 -11.45 1.76
CA GLY A 180 -23.92 -12.60 2.04
C GLY A 180 -24.18 -13.44 0.79
N PRO A 181 -24.91 -14.56 0.93
CA PRO A 181 -25.31 -15.39 -0.21
C PRO A 181 -25.99 -14.53 -1.29
N GLY A 182 -25.51 -14.65 -2.52
CA GLY A 182 -26.03 -13.89 -3.67
C GLY A 182 -25.52 -12.45 -3.79
N PHE A 183 -24.64 -11.97 -2.89
CA PHE A 183 -24.05 -10.61 -2.97
C PHE A 183 -22.52 -10.59 -2.88
N GLY A 184 -21.90 -11.72 -2.54
CA GLY A 184 -20.45 -11.84 -2.37
C GLY A 184 -20.01 -11.55 -0.94
N ARG A 185 -18.71 -11.33 -0.76
CA ARG A 185 -18.10 -11.12 0.56
C ARG A 185 -17.14 -9.95 0.57
N THR A 186 -17.09 -9.26 1.70
CA THR A 186 -16.11 -8.21 1.98
C THR A 186 -15.08 -8.72 2.97
N ARG A 187 -13.80 -8.47 2.70
CA ARG A 187 -12.69 -8.67 3.63
C ARG A 187 -12.01 -7.33 3.90
N THR A 188 -11.99 -6.94 5.14
CA THR A 188 -11.23 -5.80 5.66
C THR A 188 -9.81 -6.22 5.95
N VAL A 189 -8.86 -5.44 5.46
CA VAL A 189 -7.43 -5.63 5.67
C VAL A 189 -6.83 -4.29 6.07
N ARG A 190 -5.91 -4.32 7.01
CA ARG A 190 -5.12 -3.16 7.38
C ARG A 190 -4.38 -2.59 6.17
N ALA A 191 -4.61 -1.32 5.86
CA ALA A 191 -3.86 -0.62 4.84
C ALA A 191 -2.47 -0.25 5.40
N THR A 192 -1.42 -0.60 4.67
CA THR A 192 -0.07 -0.14 5.00
C THR A 192 -0.01 1.39 4.84
N PRO A 193 0.59 2.15 5.79
CA PRO A 193 0.70 3.61 5.71
C PRO A 193 1.16 4.15 4.35
N VAL A 194 2.11 3.45 3.71
CA VAL A 194 2.68 3.80 2.41
C VAL A 194 1.69 3.90 1.25
N ILE A 195 0.48 3.34 1.38
CA ILE A 195 -0.58 3.44 0.36
C ILE A 195 -1.72 4.35 0.80
N TRP A 196 -1.60 5.05 1.93
CA TRP A 196 -2.66 5.92 2.41
C TRP A 196 -2.85 7.10 1.44
N PRO A 197 -4.11 7.52 1.19
CA PRO A 197 -4.36 8.76 0.46
C PRO A 197 -3.81 9.98 1.21
N PRO A 198 -3.47 11.07 0.51
CA PRO A 198 -3.11 12.35 1.14
C PRO A 198 -4.14 12.78 2.20
N TYR A 199 -3.68 13.35 3.30
CA TYR A 199 -4.51 13.82 4.42
C TYR A 199 -5.31 12.74 5.15
N ALA A 200 -5.11 11.46 4.83
CA ALA A 200 -5.73 10.38 5.59
C ALA A 200 -5.12 10.31 7.00
N GLU A 201 -5.99 10.40 8.00
CA GLU A 201 -5.65 10.23 9.43
C GLU A 201 -5.82 8.76 9.85
N MET A 202 -6.72 8.06 9.16
CA MET A 202 -6.98 6.63 9.32
C MET A 202 -7.28 6.02 7.97
N CYS A 203 -6.75 4.83 7.67
CA CYS A 203 -7.06 4.15 6.42
C CYS A 203 -7.13 2.62 6.57
N THR A 204 -8.14 2.04 5.94
CA THR A 204 -8.42 0.60 5.89
C THR A 204 -8.59 0.19 4.43
N ARG A 205 -8.11 -0.99 4.06
CA ARG A 205 -8.33 -1.57 2.74
C ARG A 205 -9.50 -2.54 2.82
N VAL A 206 -10.47 -2.41 1.92
CA VAL A 206 -11.56 -3.37 1.77
C VAL A 206 -11.37 -4.11 0.46
N VAL A 207 -11.49 -5.43 0.50
CA VAL A 207 -11.49 -6.29 -0.68
C VAL A 207 -12.86 -6.92 -0.79
N TRP A 208 -13.56 -6.66 -1.89
CA TRP A 208 -14.82 -7.33 -2.20
C TRP A 208 -14.56 -8.47 -3.19
N GLU A 209 -15.22 -9.59 -3.00
CA GLU A 209 -15.16 -10.76 -3.86
C GLU A 209 -16.59 -11.20 -4.22
N PRO A 210 -16.85 -11.61 -5.48
CA PRO A 210 -18.18 -12.02 -5.91
C PRO A 210 -18.64 -13.28 -5.18
N ASP A 211 -19.96 -13.53 -5.23
CA ASP A 211 -20.50 -14.81 -4.78
C ASP A 211 -19.97 -15.94 -5.67
N THR A 212 -19.81 -17.14 -5.11
CA THR A 212 -19.19 -18.28 -5.82
C THR A 212 -19.86 -18.60 -7.16
N GLN A 213 -21.17 -18.36 -7.31
CA GLN A 213 -21.87 -18.62 -8.58
C GLN A 213 -21.56 -17.60 -9.69
N TYR A 214 -21.05 -16.42 -9.32
CA TYR A 214 -20.68 -15.33 -10.23
C TYR A 214 -19.15 -15.11 -10.29
N ALA A 215 -18.40 -15.88 -9.50
CA ALA A 215 -16.95 -15.88 -9.55
C ALA A 215 -16.46 -16.56 -10.83
N ARG A 216 -15.37 -16.05 -11.39
CA ARG A 216 -14.71 -16.67 -12.54
C ARG A 216 -14.34 -18.12 -12.24
N CYS A 217 -14.66 -19.02 -13.17
CA CYS A 217 -14.30 -20.43 -13.10
C CYS A 217 -12.78 -20.65 -13.25
N SER A 218 -12.29 -21.83 -12.87
CA SER A 218 -10.86 -22.17 -12.92
C SER A 218 -10.28 -22.17 -14.34
N ASP A 219 -11.10 -22.47 -15.34
CA ASP A 219 -10.78 -22.39 -16.78
C ASP A 219 -10.70 -20.95 -17.31
N GLY A 220 -11.07 -19.96 -16.50
CA GLY A 220 -11.09 -18.54 -16.86
C GLY A 220 -12.44 -18.04 -17.38
N THR A 221 -13.44 -18.91 -17.51
CA THR A 221 -14.79 -18.54 -17.96
C THR A 221 -15.48 -17.64 -16.95
N VAL A 222 -16.12 -16.58 -17.45
CA VAL A 222 -16.91 -15.64 -16.64
C VAL A 222 -18.39 -16.06 -16.70
N PRO A 223 -19.05 -16.34 -15.56
CA PRO A 223 -20.46 -16.70 -15.55
C PRO A 223 -21.38 -15.63 -16.13
N ARG A 224 -22.51 -16.04 -16.72
CA ARG A 224 -23.57 -15.12 -17.13
C ARG A 224 -24.12 -14.39 -15.90
N GLY A 225 -24.34 -13.08 -16.01
CA GLY A 225 -24.82 -12.26 -14.89
C GLY A 225 -23.70 -11.74 -13.98
N ALA A 226 -22.44 -12.11 -14.22
CA ALA A 226 -21.35 -11.71 -13.34
C ALA A 226 -21.12 -10.19 -13.35
N MET A 227 -21.27 -9.51 -14.49
CA MET A 227 -21.11 -8.06 -14.54
C MET A 227 -22.16 -7.35 -13.69
N GLU A 228 -23.43 -7.73 -13.83
CA GLU A 228 -24.53 -7.17 -13.04
C GLU A 228 -24.33 -7.44 -11.54
N HIS A 229 -23.88 -8.65 -11.19
CA HIS A 229 -23.54 -9.00 -9.81
C HIS A 229 -22.41 -8.16 -9.24
N TRP A 230 -21.34 -7.95 -10.03
CA TRP A 230 -20.23 -7.09 -9.65
C TRP A 230 -20.70 -5.65 -9.43
N MET A 231 -21.42 -5.06 -10.38
CA MET A 231 -21.93 -3.69 -10.24
C MET A 231 -22.78 -3.55 -8.98
N ALA A 232 -23.75 -4.44 -8.77
CA ALA A 232 -24.64 -4.42 -7.60
C ALA A 232 -23.88 -4.59 -6.26
N GLY A 233 -22.90 -5.49 -6.23
CA GLY A 233 -22.06 -5.73 -5.04
C GLY A 233 -21.19 -4.51 -4.71
N LEU A 234 -20.52 -3.93 -5.70
CA LEU A 234 -19.69 -2.74 -5.52
C LEU A 234 -20.52 -1.52 -5.13
N ASP A 235 -21.69 -1.32 -5.75
CA ASP A 235 -22.62 -0.24 -5.38
C ASP A 235 -23.07 -0.33 -3.92
N ARG A 236 -23.35 -1.54 -3.43
CA ARG A 236 -23.70 -1.75 -2.01
C ARG A 236 -22.55 -1.42 -1.07
N VAL A 237 -21.34 -1.84 -1.41
CA VAL A 237 -20.13 -1.51 -0.61
C VAL A 237 -19.94 0.00 -0.57
N ARG A 238 -20.01 0.69 -1.72
CA ARG A 238 -19.91 2.15 -1.78
C ARG A 238 -21.01 2.81 -0.95
N GLY A 239 -22.26 2.42 -1.16
CA GLY A 239 -23.42 2.99 -0.48
C GLY A 239 -23.30 2.90 1.05
N ALA A 240 -22.91 1.74 1.57
CA ALA A 240 -22.73 1.55 3.01
C ALA A 240 -21.59 2.41 3.59
N LEU A 241 -20.46 2.49 2.89
CA LEU A 241 -19.30 3.26 3.35
C LEU A 241 -19.53 4.77 3.25
N THR A 242 -20.16 5.23 2.18
CA THR A 242 -20.56 6.64 2.02
C THR A 242 -21.62 7.02 3.07
N ALA A 243 -22.61 6.17 3.34
CA ALA A 243 -23.59 6.40 4.40
C ALA A 243 -22.95 6.48 5.80
N ALA A 244 -21.81 5.83 6.00
CA ALA A 244 -20.99 5.92 7.22
C ALA A 244 -19.96 7.07 7.19
N ASN A 245 -20.08 8.00 6.23
CA ASN A 245 -19.22 9.18 6.04
C ASN A 245 -17.73 8.84 5.80
N TYR A 246 -17.44 7.74 5.10
CA TYR A 246 -16.09 7.44 4.65
C TYR A 246 -15.82 7.97 3.24
N ARG A 247 -14.56 8.33 3.00
CA ARG A 247 -14.02 8.53 1.65
C ARG A 247 -13.56 7.21 1.06
N ILE A 248 -13.73 7.07 -0.24
CA ILE A 248 -13.50 5.82 -0.97
C ILE A 248 -12.64 6.11 -2.19
N LYS A 249 -11.62 5.29 -2.39
CA LYS A 249 -10.77 5.28 -3.58
C LYS A 249 -10.70 3.86 -4.09
N GLU A 250 -11.06 3.69 -5.34
CA GLU A 250 -11.13 2.40 -6.01
C GLU A 250 -9.89 2.16 -6.87
N ALA A 251 -9.66 0.89 -7.21
CA ALA A 251 -8.75 0.56 -8.29
C ALA A 251 -9.16 1.31 -9.57
N ARG A 252 -8.20 1.94 -10.26
CA ARG A 252 -8.49 2.76 -11.45
C ARG A 252 -8.96 1.97 -12.67
N ARG A 253 -8.70 0.66 -12.70
CA ARG A 253 -9.05 -0.18 -13.85
C ARG A 253 -10.55 -0.39 -13.89
N ASP A 254 -11.07 -0.58 -15.10
CA ASP A 254 -12.46 -0.92 -15.32
C ASP A 254 -12.86 -2.16 -14.51
N ILE A 255 -14.13 -2.17 -14.10
CA ILE A 255 -14.74 -3.33 -13.45
C ILE A 255 -14.66 -4.50 -14.43
N ASP A 256 -14.02 -5.58 -13.99
CA ASP A 256 -13.76 -6.75 -14.83
C ASP A 256 -14.10 -8.02 -14.03
N PRO A 257 -15.25 -8.67 -14.32
CA PRO A 257 -15.63 -9.93 -13.69
C PRO A 257 -14.68 -11.10 -13.99
N ALA A 258 -13.74 -10.94 -14.92
CA ALA A 258 -12.63 -11.88 -15.06
C ALA A 258 -11.60 -11.74 -13.92
N ARG A 259 -11.75 -10.80 -12.99
CA ARG A 259 -10.96 -10.72 -11.75
C ARG A 259 -11.59 -11.58 -10.65
N ASN A 260 -10.81 -11.84 -9.61
CA ASN A 260 -11.32 -12.52 -8.41
C ASN A 260 -11.81 -11.53 -7.35
N ASP A 261 -11.37 -10.28 -7.42
CA ASP A 261 -11.60 -9.28 -6.38
C ASP A 261 -11.59 -7.85 -6.91
N HIS A 262 -12.20 -6.95 -6.13
CA HIS A 262 -12.09 -5.50 -6.25
C HIS A 262 -11.61 -4.89 -4.93
N GLY A 263 -10.67 -3.94 -5.03
CA GLY A 263 -10.06 -3.30 -3.88
C GLY A 263 -10.53 -1.86 -3.70
N PHE A 264 -10.71 -1.47 -2.44
CA PHE A 264 -11.04 -0.11 -2.02
C PHE A 264 -10.06 0.34 -0.94
N LEU A 265 -9.60 1.57 -1.00
CA LEU A 265 -9.05 2.29 0.15
C LEU A 265 -10.13 3.17 0.76
N ILE A 266 -10.34 2.97 2.06
CA ILE A 266 -11.37 3.63 2.85
C ILE A 266 -10.65 4.46 3.90
N TRP A 267 -10.95 5.75 3.98
CA TRP A 267 -10.29 6.62 4.96
C TRP A 267 -11.22 7.68 5.51
N ARG A 268 -10.78 8.27 6.62
CA ARG A 268 -11.24 9.58 7.09
C ARG A 268 -10.05 10.54 7.06
N GLY A 269 -10.38 11.80 6.82
CA GLY A 269 -9.46 12.93 6.82
C GLY A 269 -10.29 14.22 6.78
N PRO A 270 -9.67 15.38 7.00
CA PRO A 270 -10.37 16.65 6.99
C PRO A 270 -11.13 16.83 5.67
N ALA A 271 -12.42 17.18 5.78
CA ALA A 271 -13.32 17.26 4.64
C ALA A 271 -12.86 18.30 3.58
N ASP A 272 -12.00 19.25 3.97
CA ASP A 272 -11.86 20.53 3.26
C ASP A 272 -10.43 20.90 2.83
N ARG A 273 -9.40 20.07 3.04
CA ARG A 273 -8.02 20.42 2.59
C ARG A 273 -7.69 20.01 1.15
N GLU A 274 -8.57 19.27 0.49
CA GLU A 274 -8.42 18.95 -0.94
C GLU A 274 -8.84 20.12 -1.86
N ARG A 275 -9.40 21.21 -1.32
CA ARG A 275 -9.52 22.49 -2.02
C ARG A 275 -8.30 23.34 -1.70
N GLY A 276 -7.19 23.08 -2.38
CA GLY A 276 -6.10 24.03 -2.40
C GLY A 276 -6.57 25.36 -3.01
N GLY A 277 -6.20 26.46 -2.34
CA GLY A 277 -5.86 27.71 -3.01
C GLY A 277 -6.96 28.76 -3.11
N ASP A 278 -7.35 29.37 -1.99
CA ASP A 278 -7.65 30.80 -1.94
C ASP A 278 -7.16 31.36 -0.60
N GLY A 279 -6.04 32.09 -0.64
CA GLY A 279 -5.54 32.97 0.43
C GLY A 279 -4.78 32.29 1.58
N VAL A 280 -3.45 32.35 1.56
CA VAL A 280 -2.60 33.40 2.18
C VAL A 280 -1.20 33.30 1.56
#